data_AF-A0A1Q9SD26-F1
#
_entry.id   AF-A0A1Q9SD26-F1
#
_cell.length_a   1.000
_cell.length_b   1.000
_cell.length_c   1.000
_cell.angle_alpha   90.00
_cell.angle_beta   90.00
_cell.angle_gamma   90.00
#
_symmetry.space_group_name_H-M   'P 1'
#
loop_
_entity.id
_entity.type
_entity.pdbx_description
1 polymer ?
#
loop_
_entity_poly.entity_id
_entity_poly.type
_entity_poly.pdbx_seq_one_letter_code
_entity_poly.pdbx_strand_id
1 'polypeptide(L)' 'MARPEKLLTTAQAAEHLGISRGTLARYARDGLLKPTLKLPTGHLRWSLEDLRRQMRELRERDA' A
#
# COMPACT_ATOMS: atom_id res chain seq x y z
N MET A 1 7.85 18.64 12.85
CA MET A 1 8.86 17.66 12.39
C MET A 1 8.09 16.47 11.86
N ALA A 2 7.99 16.29 10.54
CA ALA A 2 7.35 15.11 9.96
C ALA A 2 8.17 13.89 10.39
N ARG A 3 7.60 13.04 11.25
CA ARG A 3 8.22 11.75 11.59
C ARG A 3 8.48 11.04 10.26
N PRO A 4 9.64 10.37 10.06
CA PRO A 4 9.88 9.64 8.84
C PRO A 4 8.73 8.65 8.70
N GLU A 5 7.80 8.92 7.77
CA GLU A 5 6.69 8.05 7.51
C GLU A 5 7.29 6.69 7.26
N LYS A 6 6.97 5.74 8.14
CA LYS A 6 7.64 4.44 8.17
C LYS A 6 7.22 3.72 6.90
N LEU A 7 7.98 3.92 5.82
CA LEU A 7 7.70 3.39 4.50
C LEU A 7 7.89 1.88 4.54
N LEU A 8 6.77 1.19 4.65
CA LEU A 8 6.67 -0.24 4.72
C LEU A 8 7.02 -0.85 3.38
N THR A 9 7.65 -2.01 3.42
CA THR A 9 7.78 -2.87 2.25
C THR A 9 6.43 -3.47 1.89
N THR A 10 6.26 -3.95 0.65
CA THR A 10 5.05 -4.69 0.25
C THR A 10 4.73 -5.85 1.19
N ALA A 11 5.75 -6.51 1.74
CA ALA A 11 5.55 -7.59 2.71
C ALA A 11 4.90 -7.08 4.00
N GLN A 12 5.49 -6.05 4.61
CA GLN A 12 4.97 -5.48 5.85
C GLN A 12 3.59 -4.84 5.66
N ALA A 13 3.39 -4.12 4.56
CA ALA A 13 2.09 -3.56 4.20
C ALA A 13 1.02 -4.65 4.09
N ALA A 14 1.34 -5.77 3.44
CA ALA A 14 0.41 -6.88 3.31
C ALA A 14 0.08 -7.51 4.67
N GLU A 15 1.08 -7.72 5.54
CA GLU A 15 0.85 -8.23 6.91
C GLU A 15 -0.01 -7.28 7.74
N HIS A 16 0.25 -5.97 7.68
CA HIS A 16 -0.56 -4.97 8.38
C HIS A 16 -2.02 -4.91 7.90
N LEU A 17 -2.26 -5.27 6.64
CA LEU A 17 -3.59 -5.35 6.04
C LEU A 17 -4.24 -6.73 6.23
N GLY A 18 -3.50 -7.72 6.72
CA GLY A 18 -3.98 -9.11 6.82
C GLY A 18 -4.22 -9.78 5.47
N ILE A 19 -3.57 -9.31 4.39
CA ILE A 19 -3.71 -9.87 3.04
C ILE A 19 -2.42 -10.54 2.59
N SER A 20 -2.52 -11.41 1.59
CA SER A 20 -1.33 -11.97 0.97
C SER A 20 -0.55 -10.92 0.18
N ARG A 21 0.78 -11.02 0.20
CA ARG A 21 1.70 -10.17 -0.59
C ARG A 21 1.34 -10.14 -2.08
N GLY A 22 0.88 -11.28 -2.62
CA GLY A 22 0.42 -11.39 -4.00
C GLY A 22 -0.84 -10.57 -4.28
N THR A 23 -1.80 -10.53 -3.35
CA THR A 23 -2.99 -9.69 -3.44
C THR A 23 -2.63 -8.21 -3.45
N LEU A 24 -1.74 -7.79 -2.54
CA LEU A 24 -1.27 -6.40 -2.51
C LEU A 24 -0.52 -6.02 -3.80
N ALA A 25 0.35 -6.90 -4.30
CA ALA A 25 1.06 -6.67 -5.56
C ALA A 25 0.11 -6.62 -6.76
N ARG A 26 -0.95 -7.45 -6.77
CA ARG A 26 -2.00 -7.42 -7.78
C ARG A 26 -2.77 -6.10 -7.72
N TYR A 27 -3.23 -5.66 -6.55
CA TYR A 27 -3.91 -4.37 -6.38
C TYR A 27 -3.03 -3.20 -6.81
N ALA A 28 -1.71 -3.29 -6.57
CA ALA A 28 -0.75 -2.31 -7.05
C ALA A 28 -0.62 -2.28 -8.58
N ARG A 29 -0.72 -3.45 -9.23
CA ARG A 29 -0.71 -3.59 -10.69
C ARG A 29 -2.01 -3.12 -11.33
N ASP A 30 -3.14 -3.47 -10.73
CA ASP A 30 -4.48 -3.04 -11.16
C ASP A 30 -4.74 -1.54 -10.87
N GLY A 31 -3.84 -0.86 -10.16
CA GLY A 31 -3.96 0.56 -9.83
C GLY A 31 -5.00 0.87 -8.75
N LEU A 32 -5.52 -0.18 -8.08
CA LEU A 32 -6.44 -0.07 -6.95
C LEU A 32 -5.75 0.50 -5.71
N LEU A 33 -4.48 0.13 -5.51
CA LEU A 33 -3.65 0.66 -4.44
C LEU A 33 -2.37 1.27 -5.03
N LYS A 34 -2.09 2.52 -4.70
CA LYS A 34 -0.91 3.25 -5.16
C LYS A 34 0.18 3.17 -4.09
N PRO A 35 1.39 2.68 -4.42
CA PRO A 35 2.52 2.78 -3.51
C PRO A 35 2.96 4.24 -3.41
N THR A 36 3.29 4.67 -2.19
CA THR A 36 3.74 6.04 -1.91
C THR A 36 5.07 6.35 -2.61
N LEU A 37 5.96 5.37 -2.72
CA LEU A 37 7.25 5.55 -3.38
C LEU A 37 7.63 4.28 -4.17
N LYS A 38 7.97 4.47 -5.44
CA LYS A 38 8.53 3.43 -6.33
C LYS A 38 10.02 3.69 -6.46
N LEU A 39 10.83 2.77 -5.97
CA LEU A 39 12.27 2.85 -6.22
C LEU A 39 12.57 2.42 -7.66
N PRO A 40 13.63 2.99 -8.28
CA PRO A 40 14.14 2.54 -9.59
C PRO A 40 14.49 1.05 -9.60
N THR A 41 14.80 0.48 -8.43
CA THR A 41 15.10 -0.95 -8.23
C THR A 41 13.86 -1.85 -8.31
N GLY A 42 12.66 -1.30 -8.53
CA GLY A 42 11.40 -2.04 -8.59
C GLY A 42 10.76 -2.30 -7.21
N HIS A 43 11.39 -1.84 -6.13
CA HIS A 43 10.85 -2.00 -4.78
C HIS A 43 9.76 -0.96 -4.52
N LEU A 44 8.61 -1.43 -4.03
CA LEU A 44 7.49 -0.58 -3.65
C LEU A 44 7.56 -0.27 -2.16
N ARG A 45 7.37 1.01 -1.85
CA ARG A 45 7.29 1.56 -0.49
C ARG A 45 5.89 2.10 -0.25
N TRP A 46 5.35 1.75 0.91
CA TRP A 46 3.97 1.99 1.27
C TRP A 46 3.89 2.76 2.57
N SER A 47 3.13 3.85 2.61
CA SER A 47 2.74 4.48 3.88
C SER A 47 1.51 3.76 4.45
N LEU A 48 1.57 3.43 5.74
CA LEU A 48 0.44 2.80 6.44
C LEU A 48 -0.79 3.73 6.47
N GLU A 49 -0.58 5.03 6.60
CA GLU A 49 -1.64 6.03 6.62
C GLU A 49 -2.34 6.12 5.27
N ASP A 50 -1.55 6.16 4.20
CA ASP A 50 -2.04 6.20 2.82
C ASP A 50 -2.78 4.90 2.45
N LEU A 51 -2.24 3.73 2.83
CA LEU A 51 -2.93 2.45 2.65
C LEU A 51 -4.28 2.41 3.36
N ARG A 52 -4.36 2.88 4.61
CA ARG A 52 -5.63 2.96 5.35
C ARG A 52 -6.62 3.89 4.68
N ARG A 53 -6.16 5.02 4.14
CA ARG A 53 -6.99 5.97 3.40
C ARG A 53 -7.53 5.33 2.11
N GLN A 54 -6.65 4.78 1.28
CA GLN A 54 -7.02 4.13 0.03
C GLN A 54 -7.96 2.94 0.23
N MET A 55 -7.76 2.15 1.29
CA MET A 55 -8.66 1.03 1.63
C MET A 55 -10.07 1.49 2.00
N ARG A 56 -10.21 2.63 2.69
CA ARG A 56 -11.53 3.23 2.94
C ARG A 56 -12.15 3.66 1.62
N GLU A 57 -11.42 4.40 0.80
CA GLU A 57 -11.90 4.86 -0.51
C GLU A 57 -12.29 3.69 -1.42
N LEU A 58 -11.55 2.57 -1.37
CA LEU A 58 -11.87 1.36 -2.13
C LEU A 58 -13.18 0.72 -1.66
N ARG A 59 -13.41 0.62 -0.34
CA ARG A 59 -14.66 0.09 0.21
C ARG A 59 -15.86 0.95 -0.15
N GLU A 60 -15.72 2.27 -0.12
CA GLU A 60 -16.80 3.21 -0.48
C GLU A 60 -17.13 3.17 -1.98
N ARG A 61 -16.19 2.73 -2.83
CA ARG A 61 -16.40 2.62 -4.29
C ARG A 61 -17.08 1.33 -4.72
N ASP A 62 -17.02 0.30 -3.88
CA ASP A 62 -17.62 -1.03 -4.10
C ASP A 62 -18.96 -1.20 -3.37
N ALA A 63 -19.42 -0.18 -2.62
CA ALA A 63 -20.72 -0.13 -1.93
C ALA A 63 -21.74 0.72 -2.70
#